data_AF-A0A537ZTP8-F1
#
_entry.id   AF-A0A537ZTP8-F1
#
_cell.length_a   1.000
_cell.length_b   1.000
_cell.length_c   1.000
_cell.angle_alpha   90.00
_cell.angle_beta   90.00
_cell.angle_gamma   90.00
#
_symmetry.space_group_name_H-M   'P 1'
#
loop_
_entity.id
_entity.type
_entity.pdbx_description
1 polymer ?
#
loop_
_entity_poly.entity_id
_entity_poly.type
_entity_poly.pdbx_seq_one_letter_code
_entity_poly.pdbx_strand_id
1 'polypeptide(L)' 'MDEARAVIDRLERIDVLDRDGAPPAVLLEELRGLVRDAEAWARLERDERAAAAVERCDSALAQPVA' A
#
# COMPACT_ATOMS: atom_id res chain seq x y z
N MET A 1 -4.14 -5.00 17.18
CA MET A 1 -5.43 -4.30 17.03
C MET A 1 -5.25 -2.88 16.50
N ASP A 2 -4.04 -2.32 16.45
CA ASP A 2 -3.75 -1.00 15.87
C ASP A 2 -3.43 -1.07 14.37
N GLU A 3 -3.04 -2.24 13.88
CA GLU A 3 -2.58 -2.50 12.52
C GLU A 3 -3.69 -2.28 11.48
N ALA A 4 -4.88 -2.82 11.76
CA ALA A 4 -6.06 -2.62 10.91
C ALA A 4 -6.51 -1.16 10.90
N ARG A 5 -6.38 -0.45 12.03
CA ARG A 5 -6.68 0.97 12.13
C ARG A 5 -5.70 1.79 11.30
N ALA A 6 -4.40 1.51 11.41
CA ALA A 6 -3.37 2.21 10.64
C ALA A 6 -3.57 2.06 9.12
N VAL A 7 -4.04 0.90 8.66
CA VAL A 7 -4.40 0.71 7.25
C VAL A 7 -5.61 1.54 6.85
N ILE A 8 -6.66 1.55 7.66
CA ILE A 8 -7.85 2.36 7.39
C ILE A 8 -7.49 3.85 7.34
N ASP A 9 -6.75 4.35 8.32
CA ASP A 9 -6.33 5.76 8.39
C ASP A 9 -5.47 6.15 7.17
N ARG A 10 -4.63 5.23 6.68
CA ARG A 10 -3.84 5.45 5.47
C ARG A 10 -4.70 5.44 4.20
N LEU A 11 -5.67 4.54 4.09
CA LEU A 11 -6.63 4.52 2.98
C LEU A 11 -7.47 5.80 2.94
N GLU A 12 -7.96 6.26 4.08
CA GLU A 12 -8.68 7.55 4.18
C GLU A 12 -7.82 8.73 3.74
N ARG A 13 -6.52 8.71 4.08
CA ARG A 13 -5.58 9.74 3.60
C ARG A 13 -5.41 9.69 2.08
N ILE A 14 -5.28 8.51 1.49
CA ILE A 14 -5.18 8.34 0.03
C ILE A 14 -6.44 8.92 -0.64
N ASP A 15 -7.63 8.62 -0.11
CA ASP A 15 -8.89 9.13 -0.64
C ASP A 15 -9.00 10.66 -0.57
N VAL A 16 -8.43 11.29 0.46
CA VAL A 16 -8.35 12.75 0.57
C VAL A 16 -7.37 13.31 -0.45
N LEU A 17 -6.16 12.73 -0.55
CA LEU A 17 -5.14 13.16 -1.50
C LEU A 17 -5.62 13.06 -2.96
N ASP A 18 -6.32 11.99 -3.30
CA ASP A 18 -6.90 11.80 -4.65
C ASP A 18 -7.95 12.87 -4.96
N ARG A 19 -8.88 13.10 -4.02
CA ARG A 19 -9.93 14.13 -4.17
C ARG A 19 -9.37 15.54 -4.27
N ASP A 20 -8.29 15.83 -3.57
CA ASP A 20 -7.62 17.13 -3.59
C ASP A 20 -6.69 17.31 -4.80
N GLY A 21 -6.56 16.30 -5.67
CA GLY A 21 -5.72 16.35 -6.86
C GLY A 21 -4.22 16.40 -6.53
N ALA A 22 -3.80 15.71 -5.47
CA ALA A 22 -2.40 15.64 -5.08
C ALA A 22 -1.53 15.08 -6.22
N PRO A 23 -0.24 15.47 -6.29
CA PRO A 23 0.66 14.95 -7.30
C PRO A 23 0.72 13.40 -7.25
N PRO A 24 0.74 12.69 -8.39
CA PRO A 24 0.76 11.22 -8.43
C PRO A 24 1.86 10.60 -7.57
N ALA A 25 3.01 11.25 -7.46
CA ALA A 25 4.11 10.82 -6.61
C ALA A 25 3.70 10.66 -5.12
N VAL A 26 2.84 11.56 -4.62
CA VAL A 26 2.38 11.55 -3.22
C VAL A 26 1.44 10.36 -2.98
N LEU A 27 0.53 10.08 -3.92
CA LEU A 27 -0.34 8.89 -3.82
C LEU A 27 0.47 7.59 -3.91
N LEU A 28 1.45 7.54 -4.81
CA LEU A 28 2.32 6.37 -4.96
C LEU A 28 3.15 6.09 -3.71
N GLU A 29 3.60 7.13 -2.98
CA GLU A 29 4.28 6.94 -1.70
C GLU A 29 3.38 6.28 -0.64
N GLU A 30 2.12 6.70 -0.55
CA GLU A 30 1.15 6.12 0.38
C GLU A 30 0.81 4.66 0.01
N LEU A 31 0.60 4.38 -1.28
CA LEU A 31 0.36 3.02 -1.78
C LEU A 31 1.56 2.09 -1.52
N ARG A 32 2.79 2.56 -1.75
CA ARG A 32 4.01 1.81 -1.40
C ARG A 32 4.11 1.56 0.10
N GLY A 33 3.61 2.49 0.93
CA GLY A 33 3.47 2.29 2.37
C GLY A 33 2.59 1.10 2.71
N LEU A 34 1.38 1.04 2.15
CA LEU A 34 0.45 -0.08 2.35
C LEU A 34 1.06 -1.42 1.93
N VAL A 35 1.77 -1.46 0.79
CA VAL A 35 2.41 -2.68 0.30
C VAL A 35 3.47 -3.18 1.28
N ARG A 36 4.32 -2.28 1.83
CA ARG A 36 5.32 -2.66 2.84
C ARG A 36 4.70 -3.20 4.13
N ASP A 37 3.62 -2.57 4.59
CA ASP A 37 2.90 -2.99 5.79
C ASP A 37 2.29 -4.40 5.57
N ALA A 38 1.65 -4.62 4.42
CA ALA A 38 1.10 -5.92 4.02
C ALA A 38 2.19 -7.00 3.87
N GLU A 39 3.37 -6.66 3.35
CA GLU A 39 4.50 -7.57 3.21
C GLU A 39 5.02 -8.05 4.57
N ALA A 40 5.06 -7.16 5.56
CA ALA A 40 5.43 -7.49 6.92
C ALA A 40 4.45 -8.50 7.53
N TRP A 41 3.14 -8.31 7.32
CA TRP A 41 2.12 -9.23 7.81
C TRP A 41 2.14 -10.58 7.09
N ALA A 42 2.25 -10.59 5.75
CA ALA A 42 2.35 -11.83 4.97
C ALA A 42 3.53 -12.70 5.44
N ARG A 43 4.67 -12.07 5.77
CA ARG A 43 5.83 -12.78 6.35
C ARG A 43 5.56 -13.34 7.75
N LEU A 44 4.89 -12.57 8.62
CA LEU A 44 4.55 -13.01 9.97
C LEU A 44 3.54 -14.16 9.97
N GLU A 45 2.52 -14.08 9.12
CA GLU A 45 1.46 -15.09 9.01
C GLU A 45 1.88 -16.30 8.18
N ARG A 46 2.97 -16.18 7.40
CA ARG A 46 3.44 -17.20 6.43
C ARG A 46 2.34 -17.59 5.44
N ASP A 47 1.55 -16.61 5.01
CA ASP A 47 0.53 -16.77 3.98
C ASP A 47 1.12 -16.53 2.59
N GLU A 48 1.29 -17.60 1.82
CA GLU A 48 1.84 -17.57 0.45
C GLU A 48 0.96 -16.80 -0.53
N ARG A 49 -0.37 -16.80 -0.35
CA ARG A 49 -1.29 -16.04 -1.22
C ARG A 49 -1.16 -14.56 -0.94
N ALA A 50 -1.05 -14.19 0.34
CA ALA A 50 -0.79 -12.81 0.73
C ALA A 50 0.56 -12.34 0.18
N ALA A 51 1.61 -13.15 0.31
CA ALA A 51 2.94 -12.84 -0.23
C ALA A 51 2.91 -12.61 -1.75
N ALA A 52 2.26 -13.50 -2.52
CA ALA A 52 2.13 -13.36 -3.97
C ALA A 52 1.26 -12.16 -4.40
N ALA A 53 0.30 -11.73 -3.58
CA ALA A 53 -0.47 -10.51 -3.83
C ALA A 53 0.40 -9.26 -3.63
N VAL A 54 1.17 -9.23 -2.55
CA VAL A 54 2.06 -8.11 -2.22
C VAL A 54 3.16 -7.96 -3.27
N GLU A 55 3.79 -9.06 -3.71
CA GLU A 55 4.82 -9.04 -4.77
C GLU A 55 4.30 -8.43 -6.08
N ARG A 56 3.06 -8.77 -6.48
CA ARG A 56 2.43 -8.19 -7.67
C ARG A 56 2.16 -6.70 -7.52
N CYS A 57 1.71 -6.26 -6.33
CA CYS A 57 1.50 -4.85 -6.05
C CYS A 57 2.82 -4.06 -6.05
N ASP A 58 3.87 -4.60 -5.42
CA ASP A 58 5.19 -3.98 -5.40
C ASP A 58 5.76 -3.83 -6.82
N SER A 59 5.68 -4.90 -7.61
CA SER A 59 6.09 -4.91 -9.02
C SER A 59 5.35 -3.85 -9.84
N ALA A 60 4.05 -3.63 -9.61
CA ALA A 60 3.27 -2.61 -10.29
C ALA A 60 3.68 -1.19 -9.87
N LEU A 61 3.96 -0.96 -8.58
CA LEU A 61 4.35 0.36 -8.05
C LEU A 61 5.82 0.73 -8.31
N ALA A 62 6.65 -0.25 -8.65
CA ALA A 62 8.03 -0.04 -9.07
C ALA A 62 8.15 0.46 -10.52
N GLN A 63 7.09 0.30 -11.33
CA GLN A 63 7.08 0.78 -12.71
C GLN A 63 6.99 2.32 -12.74
N PRO A 64 7.79 3.00 -13.59
CA PRO A 64 7.63 4.42 -13.82
C PRO A 64 6.24 4.70 -14.40
N VAL A 65 5.56 5.72 -13.90
CA VAL A 65 4.35 6.24 -14.55
C VAL A 65 4.78 6.99 -15.80
N ALA A 66 4.27 6.58 -16.96
CA ALA A 66 4.58 7.15 -18.27
C ALA A 66 4.01 8.56 -18.47
#